data_AF-A0A6M0CKV4-F1
#
_entry.id   AF-A0A6M0CKV4-F1
#
_cell.length_a   1.000
_cell.length_b   1.000
_cell.length_c   1.000
_cell.angle_alpha   90.00
_cell.angle_beta   90.00
_cell.angle_gamma   90.00
#
_symmetry.space_group_name_H-M   'P 1'
#
loop_
_entity.id
_entity.type
_entity.pdbx_description
1 polymer ?
#
loop_
_entity_poly.entity_id
_entity_poly.type
_entity_poly.pdbx_seq_one_letter_code
_entity_poly.pdbx_strand_id
1 'polypeptide(L)'
;MKRYLKIKSTVSIVILITTISCSTQPKSIDYGSDSCHYCKMTIVDKIHAAELVTKKGKVFKFDAAECMVNHINEIDKNTIDKLLTNHHDTPEELIPVTSSTFLISQQLPSPMGAFLTAFDDRSSAEQVWKNVGGDLYSWEELQDHLKK
;
A
#
# COMPACT_ATOMS: atom_id res chain seq x y z
N MET A 1 -9.13 -75.08 -15.85
CA MET A 1 -8.40 -73.97 -16.50
C MET A 1 -9.16 -72.66 -16.27
N LYS A 2 -8.70 -71.79 -15.36
CA LYS A 2 -9.19 -70.41 -15.22
C LYS A 2 -7.98 -69.47 -15.37
N ARG A 3 -7.93 -68.73 -16.48
CA ARG A 3 -6.89 -67.74 -16.76
C ARG A 3 -7.22 -66.46 -15.98
N TYR A 4 -6.42 -66.13 -14.99
CA TYR A 4 -6.48 -64.84 -14.30
C TYR A 4 -5.60 -63.84 -15.06
N LEU A 5 -6.23 -62.81 -15.63
CA LEU A 5 -5.55 -61.71 -16.29
C LEU A 5 -5.02 -60.75 -15.21
N LYS A 6 -3.70 -60.68 -15.03
CA LYS A 6 -3.04 -59.73 -14.11
C LYS A 6 -3.11 -58.32 -14.71
N ILE A 7 -4.04 -57.50 -14.24
CA ILE A 7 -4.08 -56.07 -14.53
C ILE A 7 -3.04 -55.40 -13.62
N LYS A 8 -1.92 -54.95 -14.19
CA LYS A 8 -0.95 -54.11 -13.48
C LYS A 8 -1.53 -52.70 -13.42
N SER A 9 -2.09 -52.35 -12.26
CA SER A 9 -2.64 -51.02 -12.00
C SER A 9 -1.50 -50.03 -11.74
N THR A 10 -0.90 -49.49 -12.80
CA THR A 10 -0.08 -48.28 -12.71
C THR A 10 -1.01 -47.08 -12.65
N VAL A 11 -1.41 -46.69 -11.44
CA VAL A 11 -2.16 -45.46 -11.18
C VAL A 11 -1.19 -44.29 -11.35
N SER A 12 -1.14 -43.69 -12.55
CA SER A 12 -0.50 -42.38 -12.74
C SER A 12 -1.38 -41.31 -12.10
N ILE A 13 -0.99 -40.86 -10.91
CA ILE A 13 -1.52 -39.65 -10.28
C ILE A 13 -1.01 -38.45 -11.09
N VAL A 14 -1.88 -37.89 -11.93
CA VAL A 14 -1.65 -36.60 -12.58
C VAL A 14 -2.02 -35.52 -11.56
N ILE A 15 -1.02 -34.96 -10.88
CA ILE A 15 -1.21 -33.78 -10.03
C ILE A 15 -1.41 -32.59 -10.96
N LEU A 16 -2.67 -32.19 -11.13
CA LEU A 16 -3.04 -30.97 -11.82
C LEU A 16 -2.68 -29.78 -10.91
N ILE A 17 -1.51 -29.19 -11.12
CA ILE A 17 -1.11 -27.94 -10.45
C ILE A 17 -1.95 -26.82 -11.07
N THR A 18 -3.05 -26.47 -10.41
CA THR A 18 -3.81 -25.28 -10.77
C THR A 18 -3.03 -24.05 -10.32
N THR A 19 -2.58 -23.23 -11.28
CA THR A 19 -1.97 -21.93 -10.98
C THR A 19 -3.09 -20.98 -10.56
N ILE A 20 -3.27 -20.82 -9.25
CA ILE A 20 -4.15 -19.79 -8.69
C ILE A 20 -3.51 -18.44 -9.06
N SER A 21 -4.12 -17.72 -10.02
CA SER A 21 -3.71 -16.36 -10.35
C SER A 21 -3.99 -15.46 -9.16
N CYS A 22 -2.95 -14.82 -8.60
CA CYS A 22 -3.14 -13.83 -7.56
C CYS A 22 -3.58 -12.50 -8.22
N SER A 23 -4.70 -11.93 -7.77
CA SER A 23 -5.17 -10.62 -8.24
C SER A 23 -4.26 -9.52 -7.69
N THR A 24 -3.79 -8.59 -8.54
CA THR A 24 -3.03 -7.40 -8.11
C THR A 24 -3.93 -6.21 -7.80
N GLN A 25 -5.16 -6.46 -7.37
CA GLN A 25 -6.11 -5.41 -7.03
C GLN A 25 -5.84 -4.85 -5.62
N PRO A 26 -6.00 -3.53 -5.44
CA PRO A 26 -6.03 -2.91 -4.13
C PRO A 26 -7.09 -3.53 -3.22
N LYS A 27 -6.90 -3.41 -1.90
CA LYS A 27 -7.92 -3.80 -0.92
C LYS A 27 -8.30 -2.59 -0.06
N SER A 28 -9.56 -2.54 0.36
CA SER A 28 -9.95 -1.55 1.36
C SER A 28 -9.19 -1.79 2.66
N ILE A 29 -8.88 -0.71 3.37
CA ILE A 29 -8.36 -0.74 4.73
C ILE A 29 -9.56 -0.87 5.68
N ASP A 30 -9.51 -1.83 6.59
CA ASP A 30 -10.50 -2.04 7.66
C ASP A 30 -10.03 -1.24 8.89
N TYR A 31 -10.43 0.03 8.94
CA TYR A 31 -10.02 0.95 10.00
C TYR A 31 -10.52 0.49 11.38
N GLY A 32 -9.62 0.48 12.36
CA GLY A 32 -9.86 -0.05 13.70
C GLY A 32 -9.57 -1.55 13.85
N SER A 33 -9.18 -2.23 12.76
CA SER A 33 -8.98 -3.69 12.72
C SER A 33 -7.64 -4.05 12.07
N ASP A 34 -7.36 -3.52 10.87
CA ASP A 34 -6.09 -3.75 10.19
C ASP A 34 -4.91 -3.15 10.96
N SER A 35 -3.76 -3.81 10.87
CA SER A 35 -2.52 -3.34 11.47
C SER A 35 -1.53 -2.88 10.40
N CYS A 36 -0.87 -1.77 10.67
CA CYS A 36 0.21 -1.25 9.85
C CYS A 36 1.35 -2.25 9.74
N HIS A 37 1.77 -2.52 8.52
CA HIS A 37 2.85 -3.46 8.25
C HIS A 37 4.20 -2.99 8.82
N TYR A 38 4.42 -1.68 8.91
CA TYR A 38 5.68 -1.11 9.37
C TYR A 38 5.70 -0.92 10.90
N CYS A 39 4.90 0.00 11.44
CA CYS A 39 4.89 0.35 12.87
C CYS A 39 4.12 -0.63 13.76
N LYS A 40 3.38 -1.59 13.18
CA LYS A 40 2.58 -2.62 13.87
C LYS A 40 1.37 -2.10 14.68
N MET A 41 1.12 -0.79 14.66
CA MET A 41 -0.08 -0.21 15.27
C MET A 41 -1.33 -0.52 14.44
N THR A 42 -2.49 -0.53 15.09
CA THR A 42 -3.79 -0.59 14.42
C THR A 42 -4.02 0.70 13.62
N ILE A 43 -4.44 0.55 12.37
CA ILE A 43 -4.75 1.67 11.48
C ILE A 43 -6.12 2.20 11.86
N VAL A 44 -6.17 3.42 12.40
CA VAL A 44 -7.43 4.07 12.85
C VAL A 44 -7.70 5.38 12.12
N ASP A 45 -6.65 6.01 11.59
CA ASP A 45 -6.76 7.27 10.86
C ASP A 45 -7.17 7.03 9.41
N LYS A 46 -8.09 7.84 8.91
CA LYS A 46 -8.72 7.70 7.59
C LYS A 46 -8.15 8.63 6.53
N ILE A 47 -7.22 9.51 6.90
CA ILE A 47 -6.64 10.53 6.03
C ILE A 47 -5.23 10.11 5.57
N HIS A 48 -4.47 9.45 6.43
CA HIS A 48 -3.04 9.25 6.23
C HIS A 48 -2.65 7.85 5.77
N ALA A 49 -3.52 6.86 5.97
CA ALA A 49 -3.17 5.46 5.73
C ALA A 49 -2.81 5.20 4.26
N ALA A 50 -2.04 4.15 4.02
CA ALA A 50 -1.50 3.85 2.69
C ALA A 50 -1.49 2.36 2.39
N GLU A 51 -1.41 2.01 1.10
CA GLU A 51 -1.40 0.63 0.62
C GLU A 51 -0.33 0.41 -0.46
N LEU A 52 0.42 -0.68 -0.31
CA LEU A 52 1.33 -1.22 -1.33
C LEU A 52 0.80 -2.55 -1.83
N VAL A 53 0.67 -2.69 -3.15
CA VAL A 53 0.37 -3.96 -3.81
C VAL A 53 1.60 -4.41 -4.59
N THR A 54 2.02 -5.66 -4.40
CA THR A 54 3.12 -6.26 -5.15
C THR A 54 2.65 -6.84 -6.49
N LYS A 55 3.58 -7.06 -7.42
CA LYS A 55 3.33 -7.77 -8.69
C LYS A 55 2.81 -9.20 -8.51
N LYS A 56 2.99 -9.78 -7.31
CA LYS A 56 2.45 -11.10 -6.93
C LYS A 56 1.09 -11.01 -6.20
N GLY A 57 0.48 -9.83 -6.12
CA GLY A 57 -0.83 -9.63 -5.47
C GLY A 57 -0.81 -9.60 -3.94
N LYS A 58 0.37 -9.62 -3.31
CA LYS A 58 0.47 -9.38 -1.87
C LYS A 58 0.21 -7.90 -1.58
N VAL A 59 -0.65 -7.65 -0.60
CA VAL A 59 -1.07 -6.33 -0.15
C VAL A 59 -0.43 -6.05 1.21
N PHE A 60 0.10 -4.83 1.38
CA PHE A 60 0.60 -4.30 2.63
C PHE A 60 -0.10 -2.98 2.94
N LYS A 61 -0.57 -2.83 4.16
CA LYS A 61 -1.30 -1.64 4.63
C LYS A 61 -0.44 -0.90 5.63
N PHE A 62 -0.53 0.43 5.66
CA PHE A 62 0.29 1.29 6.49
C PHE A 62 -0.58 2.34 7.18
N ASP A 63 -0.23 2.69 8.41
CA ASP A 63 -0.92 3.72 9.20
C ASP A 63 -0.75 5.12 8.61
N ALA A 64 0.36 5.35 7.90
CA ALA A 64 0.67 6.60 7.26
C ALA A 64 1.52 6.40 5.99
N ALA A 65 1.49 7.35 5.05
CA ALA A 65 2.34 7.34 3.87
C ALA A 65 3.85 7.28 4.22
N GLU A 66 4.30 7.92 5.30
CA GLU A 66 5.69 7.81 5.76
C GLU A 66 6.09 6.39 6.20
N CYS A 67 5.15 5.62 6.75
CA CYS A 67 5.39 4.20 7.06
C CYS A 67 5.59 3.38 5.78
N MET A 68 4.82 3.68 4.74
CA MET A 68 4.98 3.04 3.43
C MET A 68 6.32 3.42 2.79
N VAL A 69 6.73 4.70 2.83
CA VAL A 69 8.04 5.15 2.33
C VAL A 69 9.18 4.40 3.02
N ASN A 70 9.14 4.28 4.35
CA ASN A 70 10.15 3.54 5.10
C ASN A 70 10.22 2.08 4.65
N HIS A 71 9.08 1.40 4.49
CA HIS A 71 9.06 0.02 4.02
C HIS A 71 9.61 -0.13 2.59
N ILE A 72 9.28 0.79 1.68
CA ILE A 72 9.76 0.77 0.29
C ILE A 72 11.29 0.88 0.22
N ASN A 73 11.93 1.54 1.19
CA ASN A 73 13.38 1.65 1.28
C ASN A 73 14.06 0.34 1.76
N GLU A 74 13.30 -0.63 2.27
CA GLU A 74 13.80 -1.92 2.77
C GLU A 74 13.58 -3.09 1.79
N ILE A 75 12.89 -2.86 0.68
CA ILE A 75 12.50 -3.91 -0.28
C ILE A 75 12.97 -3.59 -1.70
N ASP A 76 13.01 -4.62 -2.55
CA ASP A 76 13.23 -4.43 -3.99
C ASP A 76 12.00 -3.76 -4.63
N LYS A 77 12.17 -2.49 -5.04
CA LYS A 77 11.13 -1.68 -5.68
C LYS A 77 10.58 -2.33 -6.96
N ASN A 78 11.34 -3.20 -7.63
CA ASN A 78 10.87 -3.93 -8.80
C ASN A 78 9.74 -4.92 -8.50
N THR A 79 9.52 -5.25 -7.23
CA THR A 79 8.43 -6.14 -6.80
C THR A 79 7.09 -5.41 -6.63
N ILE A 80 7.08 -4.08 -6.66
CA ILE A 80 5.90 -3.23 -6.44
C ILE A 80 5.09 -3.12 -7.73
N ASP A 81 3.77 -3.22 -7.61
CA ASP A 81 2.79 -2.98 -8.69
C ASP A 81 2.07 -1.64 -8.48
N LYS A 82 1.58 -1.39 -7.25
CA LYS A 82 0.81 -0.18 -6.91
C LYS A 82 1.24 0.39 -5.57
N LEU A 83 1.18 1.71 -5.49
CA LEU A 83 1.35 2.51 -4.28
C LEU A 83 0.18 3.48 -4.21
N LEU A 84 -0.55 3.39 -3.11
CA LEU A 84 -1.77 4.15 -2.89
C LEU A 84 -1.71 4.82 -1.52
N THR A 85 -2.36 5.96 -1.40
CA THR A 85 -2.49 6.70 -0.15
C THR A 85 -3.93 7.18 0.02
N ASN A 86 -4.40 7.21 1.26
CA ASN A 86 -5.49 8.10 1.61
C ASN A 86 -5.04 9.54 1.48
N HIS A 87 -6.02 10.43 1.38
CA HIS A 87 -5.80 11.85 1.22
C HIS A 87 -6.83 12.65 2.02
N HIS A 88 -6.50 13.91 2.24
CA HIS A 88 -7.28 14.82 3.06
C HIS A 88 -8.66 15.13 2.47
N ASP A 89 -8.78 15.20 1.15
CA ASP A 89 -9.97 15.69 0.45
C ASP A 89 -11.16 14.74 0.60
N THR A 90 -10.90 13.43 0.55
CA THR A 90 -11.90 12.38 0.72
C THR A 90 -11.32 11.26 1.59
N PRO A 91 -11.55 11.30 2.91
CA PRO A 91 -11.06 10.26 3.82
C PRO A 91 -11.52 8.86 3.39
N GLU A 92 -10.69 7.86 3.65
CA GLU A 92 -10.83 6.45 3.25
C GLU A 92 -10.61 6.14 1.76
N GLU A 93 -10.69 7.12 0.86
CA GLU A 93 -10.41 6.91 -0.56
C GLU A 93 -8.90 6.68 -0.80
N LEU A 94 -8.56 5.64 -1.58
CA LEU A 94 -7.17 5.32 -1.92
C LEU A 94 -6.87 5.79 -3.34
N ILE A 95 -5.94 6.73 -3.47
CA ILE A 95 -5.49 7.27 -4.77
C ILE A 95 -4.01 6.95 -5.03
N PRO A 96 -3.57 6.88 -6.31
CA PRO A 96 -2.16 6.69 -6.65
C PRO A 96 -1.27 7.79 -6.09
N VAL A 97 -0.20 7.41 -5.40
CA VAL A 97 0.76 8.38 -4.84
C VAL A 97 1.37 9.30 -5.91
N THR A 98 1.47 8.83 -7.16
CA THR A 98 2.03 9.60 -8.27
C THR A 98 1.12 10.72 -8.77
N SER A 99 -0.18 10.67 -8.51
CA SER A 99 -1.11 11.77 -8.81
C SER A 99 -1.33 12.71 -7.62
N SER A 100 -1.01 12.27 -6.41
CA SER A 100 -1.16 13.05 -5.19
C SER A 100 -0.12 14.17 -5.05
N THR A 101 -0.49 15.20 -4.31
CA THR A 101 0.44 16.20 -3.76
C THR A 101 0.57 16.02 -2.26
N PHE A 102 1.78 16.13 -1.72
CA PHE A 102 2.05 15.93 -0.30
C PHE A 102 2.43 17.25 0.36
N LEU A 103 1.91 17.51 1.55
CA LEU A 103 2.26 18.66 2.38
C LEU A 103 2.91 18.17 3.66
N ILE A 104 4.08 18.72 3.99
CA ILE A 104 4.68 18.60 5.32
C ILE A 104 4.50 19.92 6.06
N SER A 105 3.72 19.91 7.15
CA SER A 105 3.51 21.11 7.97
C SER A 105 3.32 20.78 9.45
N GLN A 106 4.09 21.44 10.31
CA GLN A 106 3.98 21.29 11.78
C GLN A 106 2.59 21.60 12.33
N GLN A 107 1.76 22.34 11.59
CA GLN A 107 0.38 22.66 11.95
C GLN A 107 -0.62 21.58 11.52
N LEU A 108 -0.18 20.56 10.78
CA LEU A 108 -0.99 19.47 10.26
C LEU A 108 -0.31 18.12 10.61
N PRO A 109 -0.50 17.62 11.84
CA PRO A 109 0.19 16.43 12.32
C PRO A 109 -0.35 15.13 11.69
N SER A 110 0.57 14.26 11.28
CA SER A 110 0.28 12.88 10.88
C SER A 110 0.44 11.91 12.08
N PRO A 111 -0.21 10.73 12.07
CA PRO A 111 -0.14 9.76 13.15
C PRO A 111 1.30 9.33 13.50
N MET A 112 2.21 9.32 12.53
CA MET A 112 3.58 8.85 12.68
C MET A 112 4.63 9.97 12.77
N GLY A 113 4.18 11.22 12.98
CA GLY A 113 5.04 12.34 13.35
C GLY A 113 5.89 12.93 12.23
N ALA A 114 5.68 12.54 10.97
CA ALA A 114 6.30 13.21 9.82
C ALA A 114 5.56 14.50 9.44
N PHE A 115 4.37 14.75 10.02
CA PHE A 115 3.51 15.90 9.67
C PHE A 115 3.12 15.91 8.19
N LEU A 116 3.04 14.72 7.61
CA LEU A 116 2.84 14.47 6.19
C LEU A 116 1.38 14.20 5.91
N THR A 117 0.76 15.00 5.05
CA THR A 117 -0.62 14.79 4.57
C THR A 117 -0.64 14.77 3.06
N ALA A 118 -1.33 13.79 2.48
CA ALA A 118 -1.55 13.71 1.04
C ALA A 118 -2.86 14.42 0.64
N PHE A 119 -2.87 14.93 -0.58
CA PHE A 119 -3.98 15.63 -1.22
C PHE A 119 -4.21 15.04 -2.60
N ASP A 120 -5.46 15.08 -3.07
CA ASP A 120 -5.86 14.57 -4.38
C ASP A 120 -5.08 15.26 -5.50
N ASP A 121 -4.96 16.59 -5.41
CA ASP A 121 -4.19 17.37 -6.37
C ASP A 121 -3.47 18.56 -5.72
N ARG A 122 -2.70 19.27 -6.54
CA ARG A 122 -1.93 20.43 -6.10
C ARG A 122 -2.81 21.60 -5.67
N SER A 123 -3.92 21.83 -6.37
CA SER A 123 -4.82 22.95 -6.08
C SER A 123 -5.46 22.80 -4.70
N SER A 124 -5.84 21.58 -4.32
CA SER A 124 -6.39 21.33 -2.98
C SER A 124 -5.34 21.42 -1.88
N ALA A 125 -4.12 20.92 -2.13
CA ALA A 125 -2.99 21.10 -1.23
C ALA A 125 -2.68 22.59 -0.99
N GLU A 126 -2.67 23.41 -2.05
CA GLU A 126 -2.42 24.85 -1.97
C GLU A 126 -3.51 25.61 -1.19
N GLN A 127 -4.75 25.14 -1.18
CA GLN A 127 -5.83 25.73 -0.37
C GLN A 127 -5.57 25.55 1.12
N VAL A 128 -5.10 24.38 1.55
CA VAL A 128 -4.74 24.12 2.95
C VAL A 128 -3.43 24.80 3.32
N TRP A 129 -2.41 24.70 2.45
CA TRP A 129 -1.08 25.29 2.63
C TRP A 129 -1.12 26.79 2.93
N LYS A 130 -2.04 27.56 2.33
CA LYS A 130 -2.21 29.00 2.62
C LYS A 130 -2.46 29.32 4.10
N ASN A 131 -3.04 28.38 4.84
CA ASN A 131 -3.39 28.56 6.26
C ASN A 131 -2.34 27.95 7.19
N VAL A 132 -1.76 26.80 6.80
CA VAL A 132 -0.88 26.02 7.68
C VAL A 132 0.61 26.17 7.34
N GLY A 133 0.95 26.78 6.21
CA GLY A 133 2.31 26.85 5.69
C GLY A 133 2.92 25.47 5.44
N GLY A 134 4.25 25.39 5.46
CA GLY A 134 4.99 24.16 5.21
C GLY A 134 5.44 24.01 3.75
N ASP A 135 5.83 22.80 3.40
CA ASP A 135 6.45 22.49 2.11
C ASP A 135 5.63 21.47 1.33
N LEU A 136 5.44 21.73 0.03
CA LEU A 136 4.72 20.86 -0.88
C LEU A 136 5.71 19.99 -1.67
N TYR A 137 5.36 18.72 -1.83
CA TYR A 137 6.17 17.70 -2.48
C TYR A 137 5.33 16.90 -3.47
N SER A 138 5.93 16.56 -4.61
CA SER A 138 5.56 15.38 -5.39
C SER A 138 5.97 14.09 -4.67
N TRP A 139 5.51 12.94 -5.17
CA TRP A 139 5.93 11.65 -4.60
C TRP A 139 7.44 11.43 -4.66
N GLU A 140 8.08 11.80 -5.77
CA GLU A 140 9.52 11.64 -5.98
C GLU A 140 10.32 12.51 -5.00
N GLU A 141 9.96 13.78 -4.88
CA GLU A 141 10.58 14.71 -3.94
C GLU A 141 10.35 14.29 -2.48
N LEU A 142 9.17 13.76 -2.15
CA LEU A 142 8.86 13.24 -0.82
C LEU A 142 9.77 12.06 -0.47
N GLN A 143 9.95 11.11 -1.40
CA GLN A 143 10.82 9.97 -1.16
C GLN A 143 12.26 10.43 -0.92
N ASP A 144 12.74 11.44 -1.63
CA ASP A 144 14.07 12.01 -1.42
C ASP A 144 14.17 12.77 -0.09
N HIS A 145 13.15 13.53 0.28
CA HIS A 145 13.08 14.24 1.56
C HIS A 145 13.12 13.30 2.77
N LEU A 146 12.45 12.14 2.68
CA LEU A 146 12.37 11.17 3.77
C LEU A 146 13.49 10.13 3.77
N LYS A 147 14.40 10.15 2.79
CA LYS A 147 15.61 9.30 2.83
C LYS A 147 16.51 9.78 3.97
N LYS A 148 16.90 8.84 4.83
CA LYS A 148 17.94 9.03 5.83
C LYS A 148 19.32 8.80 5.23
#